data_AF-G0RDN8-F1
#
_entry.id   AF-G0RDN8-F1
#
_cell.length_a   1.000
_cell.length_b   1.000
_cell.length_c   1.000
_cell.angle_alpha   90.00
_cell.angle_beta   90.00
_cell.angle_gamma   90.00
#
_symmetry.space_group_name_H-M   'P 1'
#
loop_
_entity.id
_entity.type
_entity.pdbx_description
1 polymer ?
#
loop_
_entity_poly.entity_id
_entity_poly.type
_entity_poly.pdbx_seq_one_letter_code
_entity_poly.pdbx_strand_id
1 'polypeptide(L)' 'MMSYLSCMKKVRGVNEDECRNLAKAYLTCRMDRNLMARDEFKNLGFAEPPAEPEKGVKGELRW' A
#
# COMPACT_ATOMS: atom_id res chain seq x y z
N MET A 1 -11.07 13.52 -2.00
CA MET A 1 -11.36 12.78 -0.75
C MET A 1 -12.49 11.76 -0.90
N MET A 2 -13.62 12.10 -1.54
CA MET A 2 -14.75 11.16 -1.74
C MET A 2 -14.43 9.98 -2.69
N SER A 3 -13.43 10.12 -3.57
CA SER A 3 -13.06 9.10 -4.55
C SER A 3 -12.75 7.74 -3.92
N TYR A 4 -12.07 7.71 -2.77
CA TYR A 4 -11.80 6.46 -2.05
C TYR A 4 -13.11 5.81 -1.56
N LEU A 5 -13.99 6.57 -0.93
CA LEU A 5 -15.28 6.07 -0.44
C LEU A 5 -16.18 5.60 -1.60
N SER A 6 -16.16 6.30 -2.73
CA SER A 6 -16.86 5.88 -3.95
C SER A 6 -16.26 4.60 -4.52
N CYS A 7 -14.92 4.47 -4.52
CA CYS A 7 -14.23 3.25 -4.95
C CYS A 7 -14.65 2.07 -4.09
N MET A 8 -14.53 2.20 -2.76
CA MET A 8 -14.94 1.18 -1.77
C MET A 8 -16.40 0.73 -1.97
N LYS A 9 -17.31 1.66 -2.28
CA LYS A 9 -18.72 1.33 -2.59
C LYS A 9 -18.85 0.52 -3.88
N LYS A 10 -18.08 0.83 -4.92
CA LYS A 10 -18.11 0.11 -6.21
C LYS A 10 -17.61 -1.32 -6.07
N VAL A 11 -16.50 -1.51 -5.38
CA VAL A 11 -15.88 -2.82 -5.12
C VAL A 11 -16.56 -3.58 -3.97
N ARG A 12 -17.74 -3.11 -3.52
CA ARG A 12 -18.55 -3.74 -2.45
C ARG A 12 -17.76 -3.99 -1.14
N GLY A 13 -16.83 -3.09 -0.82
CA GLY A 13 -16.00 -3.18 0.37
C GLY A 13 -14.79 -4.12 0.26
N VAL A 14 -14.56 -4.74 -0.90
CA VAL A 14 -13.36 -5.53 -1.16
C VAL A 14 -12.18 -4.59 -1.37
N ASN A 15 -11.09 -4.78 -0.65
CA ASN A 15 -9.91 -3.93 -0.76
C ASN A 15 -9.10 -4.28 -2.03
N GLU A 16 -9.62 -3.92 -3.18
CA GLU A 16 -8.95 -4.10 -4.49
C GLU A 16 -7.82 -3.09 -4.69
N ASP A 17 -6.82 -3.47 -5.49
CA ASP A 17 -5.66 -2.63 -5.80
C ASP A 17 -6.05 -1.27 -6.41
N GLU A 18 -7.15 -1.21 -7.16
CA GLU A 18 -7.68 0.02 -7.74
C GLU A 18 -7.98 1.10 -6.67
N CYS A 19 -8.50 0.68 -5.51
CA CYS A 19 -8.80 1.58 -4.40
C CYS A 19 -7.58 1.89 -3.52
N ARG A 20 -6.51 1.09 -3.61
CA ARG A 20 -5.34 1.19 -2.72
C ARG A 20 -4.62 2.53 -2.90
N ASN A 21 -4.46 3.01 -4.14
CA ASN A 21 -3.86 4.33 -4.39
C ASN A 21 -4.70 5.48 -3.81
N LEU A 22 -6.03 5.36 -3.88
CA LEU A 22 -6.95 6.34 -3.30
C LEU A 22 -6.95 6.28 -1.76
N ALA A 23 -6.78 5.09 -1.20
CA ALA A 23 -6.71 4.87 0.24
C ALA A 23 -5.51 5.60 0.87
N LYS A 24 -4.34 5.62 0.19
CA LYS A 24 -3.15 6.33 0.67
C LYS A 24 -3.43 7.81 0.91
N ALA A 25 -3.98 8.49 -0.10
CA ALA A 25 -4.34 9.91 -0.01
C ALA A 25 -5.44 10.19 1.04
N TYR A 26 -6.41 9.27 1.16
CA TYR A 26 -7.47 9.37 2.15
C TYR A 26 -6.94 9.26 3.59
N LEU A 27 -6.05 8.30 3.85
CA LEU A 27 -5.44 8.11 5.16
C LEU A 27 -4.53 9.29 5.54
N THR A 28 -3.72 9.80 4.60
CA THR A 28 -2.91 11.01 4.83
C THR A 28 -3.76 12.16 5.34
N CYS A 29 -4.85 12.48 4.62
CA CYS A 29 -5.69 13.62 5.01
C CYS A 29 -6.44 13.39 6.34
N ARG A 30 -6.76 12.14 6.71
CA ARG A 30 -7.30 11.85 8.05
C ARG A 30 -6.26 12.08 9.15
N MET A 31 -5.01 11.67 8.91
CA MET A 31 -3.90 11.90 9.85
C MET A 31 -3.61 13.40 10.01
N ASP A 32 -3.59 14.16 8.91
CA ASP A 32 -3.32 15.60 8.95
C ASP A 32 -4.43 16.42 9.61
N ARG A 33 -5.67 15.91 9.58
CA ARG A 33 -6.82 16.52 10.25
C ARG A 33 -7.03 16.03 11.68
N ASN A 34 -6.08 15.27 12.23
CA ASN A 34 -6.19 14.67 13.55
C ASN A 34 -7.45 13.80 13.73
N LEU A 35 -7.94 13.20 12.63
CA LEU A 35 -9.08 12.26 12.63
C LEU A 35 -8.61 10.80 12.71
N MET A 36 -7.30 10.58 12.77
CA MET A 36 -6.63 9.30 12.92
C MET A 36 -5.22 9.56 13.50
N ALA A 37 -4.72 8.65 14.34
CA ALA A 37 -3.33 8.70 14.79
C ALA A 37 -2.38 8.57 13.60
N ARG A 38 -1.27 9.30 13.64
CA ARG A 38 -0.22 9.18 12.61
C ARG A 38 0.46 7.83 12.72
N ASP A 39 0.57 7.15 11.59
CA ASP A 39 1.26 5.87 11.45
C ASP A 39 1.95 5.80 10.09
N GLU A 40 2.91 4.89 9.97
CA GLU A 40 3.62 4.62 8.74
C GLU A 40 2.78 3.75 7.80
N PHE A 41 2.80 4.06 6.51
CA PHE A 41 2.04 3.33 5.49
C PHE A 41 2.34 1.82 5.44
N LYS A 42 3.57 1.41 5.77
CA LYS A 42 3.96 0.00 5.87
C LYS A 42 3.13 -0.77 6.91
N ASN A 43 2.77 -0.12 8.03
CA ASN A 43 1.95 -0.70 9.10
C ASN A 43 0.46 -0.74 8.73
N LEU A 44 0.05 0.11 7.79
CA LEU A 44 -1.32 0.21 7.28
C LEU A 44 -1.57 -0.68 6.05
N GLY A 45 -0.69 -1.65 5.80
CA GLY A 45 -0.83 -2.59 4.69
C GLY A 45 -0.40 -2.03 3.32
N PHE A 46 0.40 -0.95 3.28
CA PHE A 46 1.02 -0.41 2.06
C PHE A 46 2.51 -0.75 1.97
N ALA A 47 2.90 -1.92 2.47
CA ALA A 47 4.26 -2.42 2.23
C ALA A 47 4.48 -2.55 0.72
N GLU A 48 5.64 -2.05 0.27
CA GLU A 48 6.14 -2.34 -1.07
C GLU A 48 6.40 -3.85 -1.15
N PRO A 49 6.17 -4.47 -2.33
CA PRO A 49 6.59 -5.85 -2.52
C PRO A 49 8.09 -5.95 -2.17
N PRO A 50 8.52 -7.05 -1.52
CA PRO A 50 9.93 -7.23 -1.23
C PRO A 50 10.69 -7.04 -2.54
N ALA A 51 11.68 -6.14 -2.52
CA ALA A 51 12.59 -5.97 -3.65
C ALA A 51 13.08 -7.36 -4.04
N GLU A 52 12.80 -7.77 -5.28
CA GLU A 52 13.23 -9.08 -5.75
C GLU A 52 14.72 -9.21 -5.45
N PRO A 53 15.18 -10.26 -4.75
CA PRO A 53 16.59 -10.46 -4.59
C PRO A 53 17.19 -10.53 -5.99
N GLU A 54 18.09 -9.59 -6.29
CA GLU A 54 18.96 -9.57 -7.45
C GLU A 54 19.28 -11.02 -7.81
N LYS A 55 18.84 -11.50 -8.98
CA LYS A 55 19.03 -12.89 -9.41
C LYS A 55 20.52 -13.19 -9.38
N GLY A 56 20.98 -13.79 -8.28
CA GLY A 56 22.34 -14.27 -8.12
C GLY A 56 22.66 -15.18 -9.28
N VAL A 57 23.65 -14.78 -10.08
CA VAL A 57 24.13 -15.56 -11.22
C VAL A 57 24.47 -16.95 -10.71
N LYS A 58 23.73 -17.94 -11.21
CA LYS A 58 23.93 -19.35 -10.91
C LYS A 58 25.23 -19.79 -11.56
N GLY A 59 26.27 -19.96 -10.74
CA GLY A 59 27.41 -20.80 -11.06
C GLY A 59 28.76 -20.10 -11.01
N GLU A 60 29.49 -20.31 -9.92
CA GLU A 60 30.88 -20.76 -10.02
C GLU A 60 31.22 -21.53 -8.74
N LEU A 61 31.09 -22.86 -8.81
CA LEU A 61 31.82 -23.75 -7.90
C LEU A 61 33.29 -23.58 -8.27
N ARG A 62 34.08 -23.00 -7.37
CA ARG A 62 35.52 -22.91 -7.55
C ARG A 62 36.23 -23.17 -6.22
N TRP A 63 36.60 -24.46 -6.10
CA TRP A 63 37.47 -25.17 -5.14
C TRP A 63 37.00 -25.28 -3.70
#